data_AF-A0A0R2V1J0-F1
#
_entry.id   AF-A0A0R2V1J0-F1
#
_cell.length_a   1.000
_cell.length_b   1.000
_cell.length_c   1.000
_cell.angle_alpha   90.00
_cell.angle_beta   90.00
_cell.angle_gamma   90.00
#
_symmetry.space_group_name_H-M   'P 1'
#
loop_
_entity.id
_entity.type
_entity.pdbx_description
1 polymer ?
#
loop_
_entity_poly.entity_id
_entity_poly.type
_entity_poly.pdbx_seq_one_letter_code
_entity_poly.pdbx_strand_id
1 'polypeptide(L)'
;MLAEALRRQLDAKDLKRYYESGLNERLPKEFRQTILIDEVDLEWRANIRAFRSKDGVGIGALAGDPIHRFIDGTLQLRKRRGGDEFTLHLAPASEYFLTYKKGNMRFYSSNRDLMDVLLKVDPKKRSLPSKDGLPFYQLSPTTGGAMKRFLDGLEPEEGGRD
;
A
#
# COMPACT_ATOMS: atom_id res chain seq x y z
N MET A 1 12.85 -4.69 9.11
CA MET A 1 11.82 -4.18 10.04
C MET A 1 12.04 -2.69 10.31
N LEU A 2 11.04 -1.93 10.78
CA LEU A 2 11.15 -0.48 11.02
C LEU A 2 12.37 -0.09 11.87
N ALA A 3 12.64 -0.84 12.94
CA ALA A 3 13.77 -0.60 13.84
C ALA A 3 15.13 -0.61 13.11
N GLU A 4 15.29 -1.50 12.13
CA GLU A 4 16.50 -1.59 11.31
C GLU A 4 16.59 -0.43 10.31
N ALA A 5 15.46 -0.05 9.71
CA ALA A 5 15.41 1.08 8.79
C ALA A 5 15.76 2.40 9.49
N LEU A 6 15.23 2.63 10.70
CA LEU A 6 15.54 3.79 11.53
C LEU A 6 17.04 3.88 11.83
N ARG A 7 17.68 2.77 12.23
CA ARG A 7 19.13 2.71 12.50
C ARG A 7 19.97 3.02 11.27
N ARG A 8 19.46 2.73 10.07
CA ARG A 8 20.19 2.90 8.81
C ARG A 8 20.06 4.30 8.22
N GLN A 9 18.94 4.99 8.48
CA GLN A 9 18.61 6.28 7.86
C GLN A 9 18.81 7.48 8.79
N LEU A 10 18.71 7.27 10.11
CA LEU A 10 18.84 8.35 11.08
C LEU A 10 20.24 8.41 11.66
N ASP A 11 20.66 9.62 12.03
CA ASP A 11 21.86 9.78 12.85
C ASP A 11 21.62 9.30 14.29
N ALA A 12 22.71 9.16 15.06
CA ALA A 12 22.65 8.65 16.42
C ALA A 12 21.82 9.56 17.36
N LYS A 13 21.77 10.87 17.10
CA LYS A 13 21.08 11.84 17.94
C LYS A 13 19.58 11.75 17.72
N ASP A 14 19.13 11.72 16.47
CA ASP A 14 17.72 11.63 16.10
C ASP A 14 17.17 10.24 16.43
N LEU A 15 17.96 9.18 16.25
CA LEU A 15 17.59 7.83 16.67
C LEU A 15 17.39 7.76 18.19
N LYS A 16 18.33 8.32 18.97
CA LYS A 16 18.22 8.36 20.43
C LYS A 16 16.97 9.13 20.86
N ARG A 17 16.75 10.32 20.28
CA ARG A 17 15.57 11.15 20.55
C ARG A 17 14.26 10.40 20.29
N TYR A 18 14.18 9.67 19.17
CA TYR A 18 13.00 8.89 18.82
C TYR A 18 12.68 7.79 19.84
N TYR A 19 13.70 7.07 20.32
CA TYR A 19 13.47 6.04 21.35
C TYR A 19 13.16 6.66 22.73
N GLU A 20 13.71 7.82 23.06
CA GLU A 20 13.45 8.53 24.32
C GLU A 20 12.03 9.13 24.37
N SER A 21 11.42 9.49 23.24
CA SER A 21 10.06 10.03 23.21
C SER A 21 8.95 8.98 23.35
N GLY A 22 9.32 7.72 23.60
CA GLY A 22 8.38 6.67 23.97
C GLY A 22 7.56 6.11 22.81
N LEU A 23 8.02 6.26 21.56
CA LEU A 23 7.43 5.68 20.34
C LEU A 23 5.99 6.11 20.01
N ASN A 24 5.39 6.96 20.85
CA ASN A 24 4.05 7.51 20.67
C ASN A 24 4.06 8.85 19.91
N GLU A 25 5.24 9.43 19.69
CA GLU A 25 5.41 10.57 18.81
C GLU A 25 5.34 10.16 17.33
N ARG A 26 5.02 11.13 16.47
CA ARG A 26 5.10 10.93 15.02
C ARG A 26 6.47 10.41 14.62
N LEU A 27 6.50 9.53 13.63
CA LEU A 27 7.73 9.02 13.05
C LEU A 27 8.66 10.18 12.63
N PRO A 28 9.98 9.96 12.64
CA PRO A 28 10.96 10.89 12.07
C PRO A 28 10.58 11.26 10.64
N LYS A 29 10.93 12.48 10.21
CA LYS A 29 10.39 13.10 8.98
C LYS A 29 10.57 12.21 7.75
N GLU A 30 11.68 11.49 7.69
CA GLU A 30 12.11 10.56 6.65
C GLU A 30 11.13 9.38 6.50
N PHE A 31 10.46 9.01 7.59
CA PHE A 31 9.54 7.88 7.68
C PHE A 31 8.06 8.29 7.73
N ARG A 32 7.74 9.57 7.56
CA ARG A 32 6.34 10.06 7.48
C ARG A 32 5.71 9.78 6.11
N GLN A 33 5.75 8.51 5.70
CA GLN A 33 5.14 8.02 4.48
C GLN A 33 3.63 7.85 4.66
N THR A 34 2.89 7.77 3.55
CA THR A 34 1.43 7.52 3.58
C THR A 34 1.10 6.23 4.33
N ILE A 35 1.82 5.16 4.03
CA ILE A 35 1.70 3.87 4.70
C ILE A 35 3.12 3.35 4.92
N LEU A 36 3.42 2.94 6.14
CA LEU A 36 4.60 2.16 6.46
C LEU A 36 4.17 0.74 6.76
N ILE A 37 4.49 -0.16 5.83
CA ILE A 37 4.31 -1.60 5.99
C ILE A 37 5.55 -2.12 6.72
N ASP A 38 5.31 -2.86 7.80
CA ASP A 38 6.34 -3.55 8.58
C ASP A 38 5.96 -5.02 8.72
N GLU A 39 6.93 -5.89 9.01
CA GLU A 39 6.64 -7.30 9.37
C GLU A 39 5.70 -8.03 8.39
N VAL A 40 6.18 -8.27 7.15
CA VAL A 40 5.45 -9.08 6.17
C VAL A 40 6.34 -10.18 5.63
N ASP A 41 5.92 -11.42 5.88
CA ASP A 41 6.52 -12.59 5.26
C ASP A 41 5.89 -12.86 3.90
N LEU A 42 6.71 -12.76 2.86
CA LEU A 42 6.30 -13.00 1.49
C LEU A 42 6.70 -14.40 1.04
N GLU A 43 5.82 -15.06 0.30
CA GLU A 43 6.11 -16.29 -0.42
C GLU A 43 5.90 -16.13 -1.91
N TRP A 44 6.74 -16.82 -2.69
CA TRP A 44 6.57 -16.90 -4.12
C TRP A 44 5.44 -17.88 -4.47
N ARG A 45 4.39 -17.40 -5.13
CA ARG A 45 3.29 -18.22 -5.64
C ARG A 45 3.39 -18.37 -7.15
N ALA A 46 3.83 -19.55 -7.59
CA ALA A 46 4.13 -19.81 -9.00
C ALA A 46 2.90 -19.75 -9.93
N ASN A 47 1.72 -20.12 -9.44
CA ASN A 47 0.46 -20.11 -10.19
C ASN A 47 0.05 -18.70 -10.66
N ILE A 48 0.34 -17.67 -9.84
CA ILE A 48 0.06 -16.26 -10.14
C ILE A 48 1.31 -15.44 -10.46
N ARG A 49 2.48 -16.09 -10.41
CA ARG A 49 3.82 -15.50 -10.66
C ARG A 49 4.04 -14.21 -9.86
N ALA A 50 3.73 -14.25 -8.58
CA ALA A 50 3.81 -13.11 -7.69
C ALA A 50 4.33 -13.51 -6.30
N PHE A 51 4.92 -12.55 -5.59
CA PHE A 51 5.12 -12.66 -4.15
C PHE A 51 3.82 -12.27 -3.46
N ARG A 52 3.34 -13.09 -2.53
CA ARG A 52 2.12 -12.81 -1.75
C ARG A 52 2.43 -12.98 -0.26
N SER A 53 1.80 -12.19 0.60
CA SER A 53 1.92 -12.37 2.05
C SER A 53 1.42 -13.77 2.44
N LYS A 54 2.13 -14.42 3.35
CA LYS A 54 1.72 -15.71 3.93
C LYS A 54 0.51 -15.53 4.84
N ASP A 55 0.61 -14.51 5.68
CA ASP A 55 -0.38 -14.15 6.69
C ASP A 55 -0.88 -12.72 6.45
N GLY A 56 -1.41 -12.09 7.50
CA GLY A 56 -1.76 -10.67 7.51
C GLY A 56 -0.57 -9.73 7.26
N VAL A 57 -0.85 -8.44 7.32
CA VAL A 57 0.09 -7.38 6.97
C VAL A 57 0.35 -6.53 8.21
N GLY A 58 1.61 -6.43 8.63
CA GLY A 58 2.01 -5.47 9.65
C GLY A 58 1.98 -4.03 9.11
N ILE A 59 1.30 -3.15 9.82
CA ILE A 59 1.27 -1.72 9.56
C ILE A 59 1.97 -1.01 10.72
N GLY A 60 3.16 -0.49 10.43
CA GLY A 60 3.95 0.27 11.39
C GLY A 60 3.39 1.67 11.62
N ALA A 61 2.97 2.37 10.56
CA ALA A 61 2.42 3.72 10.65
C ALA A 61 1.52 4.09 9.45
N LEU A 62 0.64 5.07 9.66
CA LEU A 62 -0.12 5.74 8.61
C LEU A 62 0.11 7.25 8.70
N ALA A 63 0.44 7.89 7.57
CA ALA A 63 0.79 9.31 7.50
C ALA A 63 1.85 9.76 8.52
N GLY A 64 2.72 8.84 8.97
CA GLY A 64 3.72 9.07 10.01
C GLY A 64 3.21 9.00 11.45
N ASP A 65 1.93 8.68 11.68
CA ASP A 65 1.40 8.35 12.99
C ASP A 65 1.60 6.84 13.25
N PRO A 66 2.35 6.45 14.29
CA PRO A 66 2.60 5.04 14.60
C PRO A 66 1.30 4.28 14.92
N ILE A 67 1.18 3.07 14.39
CA ILE A 67 0.02 2.18 14.61
C ILE A 67 0.43 0.84 15.19
N HIS A 68 1.53 0.26 14.69
CA HIS A 68 2.07 -1.04 15.12
C HIS A 68 1.00 -2.14 15.27
N ARG A 69 0.20 -2.35 14.21
CA ARG A 69 -0.82 -3.39 14.20
C ARG A 69 -0.60 -4.38 13.08
N PHE A 70 -0.77 -5.66 13.40
CA PHE A 70 -0.93 -6.70 12.42
C PHE A 70 -2.39 -6.75 11.99
N ILE A 71 -2.66 -6.64 10.69
CA ILE A 71 -4.00 -6.50 10.13
C ILE A 71 -4.28 -7.65 9.19
N ASP A 72 -5.45 -8.27 9.32
CA ASP A 72 -5.95 -9.26 8.35
C ASP A 72 -5.97 -8.63 6.96
N GLY A 73 -5.33 -9.29 6.01
CA GLY A 73 -5.12 -8.68 4.71
C GLY A 73 -4.27 -9.53 3.78
N THR A 74 -3.98 -8.98 2.62
CA THR A 74 -3.09 -9.60 1.65
C THR A 74 -2.28 -8.52 0.96
N LEU A 75 -0.95 -8.68 1.00
CA LEU A 75 -0.03 -7.93 0.16
C LEU A 75 0.42 -8.82 -1.01
N GLN A 76 0.41 -8.29 -2.22
CA GLN A 76 0.94 -8.95 -3.40
C GLN A 76 1.83 -8.02 -4.22
N LEU A 77 3.01 -8.53 -4.59
CA LEU A 77 3.97 -7.88 -5.49
C LEU A 77 4.16 -8.74 -6.72
N ARG A 78 3.84 -8.19 -7.89
CA ARG A 78 3.94 -8.89 -9.16
C ARG A 78 4.87 -8.16 -10.10
N LYS A 79 5.95 -8.82 -10.53
CA LYS A 79 6.83 -8.28 -11.57
C LYS A 79 6.28 -8.64 -12.94
N ARG A 80 6.12 -7.64 -13.81
CA ARG A 80 5.68 -7.84 -15.20
C ARG A 80 6.58 -7.02 -16.13
N ARG A 81 6.78 -7.50 -17.36
CA ARG A 81 7.49 -6.74 -18.41
C ARG A 81 6.86 -5.36 -18.64
N GLY A 82 5.55 -5.27 -18.46
CA GLY A 82 4.74 -4.06 -18.54
C GLY A 82 4.75 -3.20 -17.28
N GLY A 83 5.68 -3.38 -16.36
CA GLY A 83 5.77 -2.64 -15.10
C GLY A 83 5.28 -3.44 -13.90
N ASP A 84 5.94 -3.25 -12.77
CA ASP A 84 5.62 -3.93 -11.52
C ASP A 84 4.26 -3.45 -10.98
N GLU A 85 3.57 -4.38 -10.33
CA GLU A 85 2.27 -4.17 -9.73
C GLU A 85 2.34 -4.43 -8.23
N PHE A 86 1.74 -3.52 -7.49
CA PHE A 86 1.53 -3.60 -6.06
C PHE A 86 0.04 -3.70 -5.79
N THR A 87 -0.40 -4.74 -5.07
CA THR A 87 -1.79 -4.88 -4.64
C THR A 87 -1.82 -5.09 -3.14
N LEU A 88 -2.63 -4.32 -2.44
CA LEU A 88 -2.79 -4.41 -1.00
C LEU A 88 -4.28 -4.45 -0.65
N HIS A 89 -4.63 -5.41 0.19
CA HIS A 89 -5.91 -5.55 0.85
C HIS A 89 -5.69 -5.53 2.37
N LEU A 90 -6.51 -4.77 3.09
CA LEU A 90 -6.53 -4.70 4.56
C LEU A 90 -7.97 -4.70 5.06
N ALA A 91 -8.27 -5.46 6.12
CA ALA A 91 -9.61 -5.64 6.67
C ALA A 91 -9.68 -5.45 8.21
N PRO A 92 -9.24 -4.31 8.78
CA PRO A 92 -9.28 -4.11 10.24
C PRO A 92 -10.71 -3.93 10.80
N ALA A 93 -11.66 -3.50 9.97
CA ALA A 93 -13.09 -3.37 10.28
C ALA A 93 -13.91 -3.13 9.00
N SER A 94 -13.37 -2.30 8.12
CA SER A 94 -13.81 -2.14 6.73
C SER A 94 -12.73 -2.69 5.81
N GLU A 95 -13.15 -3.08 4.62
CA GLU A 95 -12.25 -3.47 3.54
C GLU A 95 -11.56 -2.23 2.99
N TYR A 96 -10.26 -2.32 2.76
CA TYR A 96 -9.47 -1.34 2.02
C TYR A 96 -8.66 -2.10 0.98
N PHE A 97 -8.92 -1.81 -0.28
CA PHE A 97 -8.29 -2.48 -1.40
C PHE A 97 -7.66 -1.45 -2.32
N LEU A 98 -6.37 -1.60 -2.58
CA LEU A 98 -5.64 -0.74 -3.51
C LEU A 98 -4.80 -1.57 -4.48
N THR A 99 -4.73 -1.11 -5.72
CA THR A 99 -3.78 -1.61 -6.71
C THR A 99 -2.98 -0.44 -7.25
N TYR A 100 -1.69 -0.60 -7.45
CA TYR A 100 -0.84 0.40 -8.06
C TYR A 100 0.00 -0.20 -9.19
N LYS A 101 -0.09 0.40 -10.37
CA LYS A 101 0.70 0.03 -11.56
C LYS A 101 0.99 1.26 -12.40
N LYS A 102 2.27 1.54 -12.65
CA LYS A 102 2.70 2.62 -13.55
C LYS A 102 1.96 3.96 -13.31
N GLY A 103 1.94 4.42 -12.05
CA GLY A 103 1.27 5.67 -11.70
C GLY A 103 -0.25 5.56 -11.48
N ASN A 104 -0.89 4.47 -11.88
CA ASN A 104 -2.33 4.29 -11.70
C ASN A 104 -2.60 3.59 -10.38
N MET A 105 -3.05 4.36 -9.39
CA MET A 105 -3.64 3.84 -8.17
C MET A 105 -5.15 3.64 -8.38
N ARG A 106 -5.64 2.45 -8.04
CA ARG A 106 -7.06 2.18 -7.92
C ARG A 106 -7.39 1.88 -6.48
N PHE A 107 -8.53 2.37 -5.99
CA PHE A 107 -8.93 2.23 -4.60
C PHE A 107 -10.40 1.82 -4.46
N TYR A 108 -10.66 0.90 -3.53
CA TYR A 108 -11.99 0.51 -3.10
C TYR A 108 -12.00 0.38 -1.57
N SER A 109 -13.12 0.70 -0.96
CA SER A 109 -13.41 0.35 0.42
C SER A 109 -14.85 -0.12 0.59
N SER A 110 -15.10 -1.00 1.56
CA SER A 110 -16.47 -1.31 1.98
C SER A 110 -17.14 -0.17 2.76
N ASN A 111 -16.37 0.83 3.21
CA ASN A 111 -16.90 2.05 3.81
C ASN A 111 -17.50 2.95 2.71
N ARG A 112 -18.84 3.07 2.72
CA ARG A 112 -19.58 3.84 1.71
C ARG A 112 -19.31 5.34 1.79
N ASP A 113 -19.24 5.90 3.00
CA ASP A 113 -19.01 7.33 3.18
C ASP A 113 -17.65 7.74 2.60
N LEU A 114 -16.62 6.90 2.79
CA LEU A 114 -15.30 7.11 2.19
C LEU A 114 -15.36 7.04 0.65
N MET A 115 -16.07 6.06 0.11
CA MET A 115 -16.22 5.92 -1.34
C MET A 115 -17.00 7.08 -1.95
N ASP A 116 -18.06 7.56 -1.29
CA ASP A 116 -18.85 8.71 -1.72
C ASP A 116 -18.03 9.99 -1.74
N VAL A 117 -17.18 10.20 -0.72
CA VAL A 117 -16.23 11.32 -0.71
C VAL A 117 -15.28 11.21 -1.90
N LEU A 118 -14.67 10.04 -2.13
CA LEU A 118 -13.74 9.83 -3.25
C LEU A 118 -14.39 10.08 -4.61
N LEU A 119 -15.63 9.61 -4.80
CA LEU A 119 -16.37 9.75 -6.06
C LEU A 119 -16.75 11.20 -6.36
N LYS A 120 -16.97 12.02 -5.33
CA LYS A 120 -17.25 13.46 -5.47
C LYS A 120 -16.02 14.29 -5.83
N VAL A 121 -14.80 13.77 -5.63
CA VAL A 121 -13.58 14.49 -6.04
C VAL A 121 -13.43 14.43 -7.57
N ASP A 122 -13.32 15.59 -8.19
CA ASP A 122 -13.05 15.72 -9.63
C ASP A 122 -11.87 14.83 -10.05
N PRO A 123 -12.01 13.99 -11.11
CA PRO A 123 -10.92 13.16 -11.61
C PRO A 123 -9.61 13.92 -11.88
N LYS A 124 -9.67 15.18 -12.36
CA LYS A 124 -8.49 16.02 -12.59
C LYS A 124 -7.75 16.36 -11.30
N LYS A 125 -8.47 16.51 -10.18
CA LYS A 125 -7.88 16.74 -8.85
C LYS A 125 -7.28 15.48 -8.24
N ARG A 126 -7.53 14.32 -8.85
CA ARG A 126 -6.98 13.02 -8.46
C ARG A 126 -5.85 12.56 -9.37
N SER A 127 -5.36 13.44 -10.25
CA SER A 127 -4.27 13.15 -11.18
C SER A 127 -3.15 14.18 -11.01
N LEU A 128 -1.91 13.70 -11.12
CA LEU A 128 -0.71 14.52 -11.18
C LEU A 128 -0.02 14.25 -12.51
N PRO A 129 0.23 15.28 -13.34
CA PRO A 129 0.97 15.10 -14.58
C PRO A 129 2.43 14.76 -14.29
N SER A 130 3.09 14.09 -15.23
CA SER A 130 4.55 13.91 -15.16
C SER A 130 5.23 15.28 -15.19
N LYS A 131 5.95 15.64 -14.13
CA LYS A 131 6.66 16.92 -14.00
C LYS A 131 7.88 16.76 -13.11
N ASP A 132 8.95 17.51 -13.39
CA ASP A 132 10.17 17.59 -12.56
C ASP A 132 10.80 16.20 -12.29
N GLY A 133 10.78 15.32 -13.30
CA GLY A 133 11.29 13.95 -13.21
C GLY A 133 10.38 12.97 -12.45
N LEU A 134 9.23 13.42 -11.94
CA LEU A 134 8.25 12.55 -11.30
C LEU A 134 7.34 11.89 -12.35
N PRO A 135 6.98 10.60 -12.15
CA PRO A 135 6.06 9.91 -13.02
C PRO A 135 4.64 10.47 -12.88
N PHE A 136 3.83 10.30 -13.92
CA PHE A 136 2.40 10.49 -13.86
C PHE A 136 1.79 9.70 -12.69
N TYR A 137 0.77 10.27 -12.07
CA TYR A 137 -0.02 9.59 -11.05
C TYR A 137 -1.51 9.85 -11.27
N GLN A 138 -2.35 8.85 -11.03
CA GLN A 138 -3.80 9.01 -10.96
C GLN A 138 -4.41 8.06 -9.93
N LEU A 139 -5.38 8.59 -9.16
CA LEU A 139 -6.25 7.83 -8.29
C LEU A 139 -7.64 7.67 -8.91
N SER A 140 -8.06 6.43 -9.12
CA SER A 140 -9.40 6.09 -9.61
C SER A 140 -10.11 5.09 -8.67
N PRO A 141 -11.46 5.09 -8.61
CA PRO A 141 -12.17 4.09 -7.84
C PRO A 141 -12.09 2.72 -8.54
N THR A 142 -12.10 1.65 -7.76
CA THR A 142 -12.38 0.28 -8.23
C THR A 142 -13.55 -0.31 -7.43
N THR A 143 -13.81 -1.60 -7.60
CA THR A 143 -15.00 -2.27 -7.05
C THR A 143 -14.62 -3.36 -6.05
N GLY A 144 -15.57 -3.70 -5.18
CA GLY A 144 -15.46 -4.89 -4.32
C GLY A 144 -15.40 -6.19 -5.13
N GLY A 145 -15.92 -6.22 -6.35
CA GLY A 145 -15.75 -7.36 -7.26
C GLY A 145 -14.29 -7.56 -7.68
N ALA A 146 -13.56 -6.48 -7.96
CA ALA A 146 -12.13 -6.56 -8.25
C ALA A 146 -11.32 -7.05 -7.04
N MET A 147 -11.66 -6.57 -5.85
CA MET A 147 -11.07 -7.05 -4.59
C MET A 147 -11.32 -8.56 -4.41
N LYS A 148 -12.56 -9.04 -4.54
CA LYS A 148 -12.89 -10.46 -4.40
C LYS A 148 -12.10 -11.32 -5.38
N ARG A 149 -12.05 -10.93 -6.66
CA ARG A 149 -11.25 -11.65 -7.67
C ARG A 149 -9.77 -11.69 -7.33
N PHE A 150 -9.21 -10.63 -6.76
CA PHE A 150 -7.83 -10.64 -6.27
C PHE A 150 -7.65 -11.65 -5.13
N LEU A 151 -8.53 -11.64 -4.14
CA LEU A 151 -8.46 -12.55 -2.99
C LEU A 151 -8.56 -14.01 -3.44
N ASP A 152 -9.47 -14.31 -4.37
CA ASP A 152 -9.68 -15.62 -4.98
C ASP A 152 -8.54 -16.05 -5.92
N GLY A 153 -7.59 -15.16 -6.24
CA GLY A 153 -6.50 -15.43 -7.19
C GLY A 153 -6.95 -15.49 -8.66
N LEU A 154 -8.12 -14.94 -8.98
CA LEU A 154 -8.75 -14.90 -10.30
C LEU A 154 -8.49 -13.59 -11.06
N GLU A 155 -7.31 -13.00 -10.85
CA GLU A 155 -6.90 -11.79 -11.54
C GLU A 155 -6.68 -12.08 -13.03
N PRO A 156 -7.18 -11.23 -13.94
CA PRO A 156 -6.96 -11.43 -15.37
C PRO A 156 -5.46 -11.43 -15.70
N GLU A 157 -5.03 -12.41 -16.49
CA GLU A 157 -3.74 -12.37 -17.18
C GLU A 157 -3.85 -11.30 -18.28
N GLU A 158 -3.27 -10.11 -18.07
CA GLU A 158 -3.12 -9.13 -19.14
C GLU A 158 -2.20 -9.72 -20.23
N GLY A 159 -2.80 -10.18 -21.33
CA GLY A 159 -2.08 -10.78 -22.45
C GLY A 159 -2.80 -11.86 -23.24
N GLY A 160 -3.99 -12.30 -22.83
CA GLY A 160 -4.89 -13.08 -23.69
C GLY A 160 -5.34 -12.20 -24.85
N ARG A 161 -4.68 -12.34 -26.00
CA ARG A 161 -5.22 -11.89 -27.28
C ARG A 161 -6.37 -12.84 -27.63
N ASP A 162 -7.58 -12.32 -27.66
CA ASP A 162 -8.57 -12.78 -28.63
C ASP A 162 -8.17 -12.26 -30.02
#